data_AF-A0A643JSH8-F1
#
_entry.id   AF-A0A643JSH8-F1
#
_cell.length_a   1.000
_cell.length_b   1.000
_cell.length_c   1.000
_cell.angle_alpha   90.00
_cell.angle_beta   90.00
_cell.angle_gamma   90.00
#
_symmetry.space_group_name_H-M   'P 1'
#
loop_
_entity.id
_entity.type
_entity.pdbx_description
1 polymer ?
#
loop_
_entity_poly.entity_id
_entity_poly.type
_entity_poly.pdbx_seq_one_letter_code
_entity_poly.pdbx_strand_id
1 'polypeptide(L)'
;MTATDSDGNQFQIVLWEKHDVNGDWVINEKYALTGGRGKRYSNYSPEVVIDSNKALEIERLDSEPSATELLIVGDTHIGYRHRDRSEKRPWERSVDAREGFKQALEVAISRGVDAIVHAGDVFDYEATKSDCIEVTADLTDPLGADIPMYYIRGNHDTDYGIESLQQFADGAEMRLRLGTEPITLGNPSVNLFGIDYTAGDLPEGGIESTASTFFNRNILVLHEKPYPVTNDQGSLIYKTGADVSAFLESASIDIDLIVTGHMHVSKQGRVVGHDVPVLVTGPTSTISKYKKDNKPSVWLTRVTEDDLTIERLELES
;
A
#
# COMPACT_ATOMS: atom_id res chain seq x y z
N MET A 1 12.82 -31.43 -13.98
CA MET A 1 13.19 -30.00 -14.06
C MET A 1 14.71 -29.88 -14.12
N THR A 2 15.23 -28.75 -14.62
CA THR A 2 16.68 -28.48 -14.63
C THR A 2 16.99 -27.38 -13.63
N ALA A 3 18.03 -27.56 -12.83
CA ALA A 3 18.50 -26.61 -11.83
C ALA A 3 20.01 -26.39 -11.97
N THR A 4 20.51 -25.31 -11.37
CA THR A 4 21.95 -24.97 -11.34
C THR A 4 22.39 -24.85 -9.89
N ASP A 5 23.51 -25.46 -9.52
CA ASP A 5 24.07 -25.33 -8.17
C ASP A 5 24.86 -24.02 -8.00
N SER A 6 25.37 -23.76 -6.79
CA SER A 6 26.14 -22.55 -6.47
C SER A 6 27.45 -22.41 -7.26
N ASP A 7 27.95 -23.50 -7.83
CA ASP A 7 29.20 -23.54 -8.60
C ASP A 7 28.92 -23.43 -10.13
N GLY A 8 27.66 -23.25 -10.52
CA GLY A 8 27.25 -23.11 -11.92
C GLY A 8 27.05 -24.43 -12.67
N ASN A 9 27.04 -25.57 -11.97
CA ASN A 9 26.81 -26.87 -12.61
C ASN A 9 25.31 -27.11 -12.80
N GLN A 10 24.92 -27.48 -14.02
CA GLN A 10 23.55 -27.87 -14.33
C GLN A 10 23.29 -29.34 -14.00
N PHE A 11 22.12 -29.61 -13.43
CA PHE A 11 21.65 -30.95 -13.12
C PHE A 11 20.13 -31.06 -13.29
N GLN A 12 19.63 -32.28 -13.45
CA GLN A 12 18.20 -32.54 -13.54
C GLN A 12 17.66 -33.10 -12.22
N ILE A 13 16.45 -32.68 -11.85
CA ILE A 13 15.69 -33.23 -10.73
C ILE A 13 14.47 -33.96 -11.28
N VAL A 14 14.30 -35.22 -10.86
CA VAL A 14 13.18 -36.09 -11.26
C VAL A 14 12.38 -36.48 -10.02
N LEU A 15 11.14 -35.98 -9.94
CA LEU A 15 10.18 -36.30 -8.89
C LEU A 15 9.36 -37.54 -9.30
N TRP A 16 9.28 -38.52 -8.40
CA TRP A 16 8.55 -39.76 -8.61
C TRP A 16 7.30 -39.71 -7.74
N GLU A 17 6.11 -39.93 -8.30
CA GLU A 17 4.80 -39.82 -7.61
C GLU A 17 4.70 -40.61 -6.29
N LYS A 18 5.47 -41.69 -6.16
CA LYS A 18 5.52 -42.53 -4.96
C LYS A 18 6.27 -41.90 -3.77
N HIS A 19 6.92 -40.76 -3.95
CA HIS A 19 7.60 -40.03 -2.90
C HIS A 19 6.83 -38.73 -2.66
N ASP A 20 6.37 -38.54 -1.43
CA ASP A 20 5.59 -37.37 -0.98
C ASP A 20 6.51 -36.14 -0.89
N VAL A 21 6.97 -35.66 -2.03
CA VAL A 21 7.91 -34.55 -2.18
C VAL A 21 7.18 -33.43 -2.90
N ASN A 22 7.02 -32.29 -2.24
CA ASN A 22 6.30 -31.15 -2.79
C ASN A 22 6.97 -30.65 -4.09
N GLY A 23 6.13 -30.44 -5.12
CA GLY A 23 6.49 -30.06 -6.48
C GLY A 23 6.17 -28.61 -6.86
N ASP A 24 5.82 -27.77 -5.88
CA ASP A 24 5.49 -26.35 -6.10
C ASP A 24 6.76 -25.47 -6.13
N TRP A 25 7.58 -25.67 -7.17
CA TRP A 25 8.82 -24.91 -7.36
C TRP A 25 8.58 -23.67 -8.19
N VAL A 26 9.22 -22.57 -7.80
CA VAL A 26 9.21 -21.29 -8.51
C VAL A 26 10.52 -21.17 -9.28
N ILE A 27 10.43 -20.79 -10.55
CA ILE A 27 11.60 -20.62 -11.42
C ILE A 27 12.46 -19.46 -10.88
N ASN A 28 13.79 -19.62 -10.92
CA ASN A 28 14.80 -18.66 -10.43
C ASN A 28 14.87 -18.47 -8.91
N GLU A 29 14.17 -19.29 -8.12
CA GLU A 29 14.29 -19.29 -6.66
C GLU A 29 15.36 -20.25 -6.15
N LYS A 30 15.86 -19.98 -4.94
CA LYS A 30 16.88 -20.79 -4.29
C LYS A 30 16.26 -21.86 -3.41
N TYR A 31 16.84 -23.05 -3.43
CA TYR A 31 16.37 -24.20 -2.67
C TYR A 31 17.55 -24.98 -2.08
N ALA A 32 17.40 -25.45 -0.86
CA ALA A 32 18.24 -26.46 -0.23
C ALA A 32 17.62 -27.83 -0.49
N LEU A 33 18.40 -28.71 -1.10
CA LEU A 33 18.03 -30.10 -1.31
C LEU A 33 18.91 -30.96 -0.40
N THR A 34 18.30 -31.73 0.50
CA THR A 34 19.01 -32.64 1.40
C THR A 34 18.51 -34.08 1.23
N GLY A 35 19.39 -35.07 1.46
CA GLY A 35 19.05 -36.50 1.37
C GLY A 35 18.73 -37.07 -0.03
N GLY A 36 18.80 -36.25 -1.08
CA GLY A 36 18.74 -36.69 -2.49
C GLY A 36 19.91 -37.60 -2.89
N ARG A 37 19.69 -38.49 -3.87
CA ARG A 37 20.75 -39.33 -4.45
C ARG A 37 20.99 -38.92 -5.91
N GLY A 38 22.16 -38.34 -6.17
CA GLY A 38 22.62 -38.05 -7.52
C GLY A 38 23.14 -39.31 -8.23
N LYS A 39 22.77 -39.49 -9.49
CA LYS A 39 23.33 -40.49 -10.39
C LYS A 39 23.87 -39.82 -11.65
N ARG A 40 24.90 -40.42 -12.23
CA ARG A 40 25.38 -40.10 -13.57
C ARG A 40 25.02 -41.26 -14.50
N TYR A 41 24.29 -40.98 -15.56
CA TYR A 41 23.93 -42.00 -16.55
C TYR A 41 25.00 -42.00 -17.65
N SER A 42 25.78 -43.07 -17.74
CA SER A 42 26.94 -43.17 -18.64
C SER A 42 26.61 -43.15 -20.13
N ASN A 43 25.32 -43.23 -20.51
CA ASN A 43 24.96 -43.61 -21.87
C ASN A 43 24.31 -42.49 -22.71
N TYR A 44 23.88 -41.35 -22.14
CA TYR A 44 23.16 -40.33 -22.93
C TYR A 44 23.34 -38.85 -22.54
N SER A 45 23.96 -38.50 -21.40
CA SER A 45 24.41 -37.13 -21.08
C SER A 45 25.32 -37.15 -19.84
N PRO A 46 26.38 -36.33 -19.73
CA PRO A 46 27.17 -36.19 -18.51
C PRO A 46 26.42 -35.53 -17.34
N GLU A 47 25.17 -35.12 -17.56
CA GLU A 47 24.33 -34.44 -16.57
C GLU A 47 24.06 -35.31 -15.34
N VAL A 48 24.28 -34.70 -14.17
CA VAL A 48 23.89 -35.29 -12.89
C VAL A 48 22.37 -35.27 -12.82
N VAL A 49 21.76 -36.40 -12.45
CA VAL A 49 20.32 -36.51 -12.22
C VAL A 49 20.08 -36.84 -10.75
N ILE A 50 19.27 -36.05 -10.07
CA ILE A 50 18.80 -36.29 -8.71
C ILE A 50 17.42 -36.95 -8.80
N ASP A 51 17.37 -38.25 -8.48
CA ASP A 51 16.12 -38.97 -8.30
C ASP A 51 15.55 -38.68 -6.91
N SER A 52 14.28 -38.27 -6.83
CA SER A 52 13.56 -38.21 -5.55
C SER A 52 13.57 -39.58 -4.86
N ASN A 53 13.58 -39.55 -3.53
CA ASN A 53 13.49 -40.72 -2.67
C ASN A 53 12.84 -40.32 -1.34
N LYS A 54 12.55 -41.29 -0.45
CA LYS A 54 11.88 -41.02 0.84
C LYS A 54 12.64 -40.09 1.79
N ALA A 55 13.93 -39.87 1.57
CA ALA A 55 14.77 -38.99 2.37
C ALA A 55 15.09 -37.67 1.64
N LEU A 56 14.56 -37.45 0.43
CA LEU A 56 14.73 -36.16 -0.25
C LEU A 56 13.84 -35.14 0.45
N GLU A 57 14.48 -34.20 1.14
CA GLU A 57 13.85 -33.00 1.68
C GLU A 57 14.24 -31.80 0.81
N ILE A 58 13.30 -30.88 0.67
CA ILE A 58 13.43 -29.74 -0.21
C ILE A 58 12.88 -28.55 0.54
N GLU A 59 13.75 -27.59 0.79
CA GLU A 59 13.45 -26.37 1.52
C GLU A 59 13.75 -25.20 0.59
N ARG A 60 12.81 -24.27 0.45
CA ARG A 60 13.08 -23.01 -0.24
C ARG A 60 14.01 -22.20 0.66
N LEU A 61 15.18 -21.83 0.15
CA LEU A 61 16.12 -20.98 0.87
C LEU A 61 15.66 -19.53 0.66
N ASP A 62 15.14 -18.94 1.74
CA ASP A 62 14.65 -17.56 1.88
C ASP A 62 14.99 -16.65 0.69
N SER A 63 14.10 -16.65 -0.30
CA SER A 63 13.66 -15.38 -0.88
C SER A 63 13.14 -14.56 0.30
N GLU A 64 13.33 -13.24 0.31
CA GLU A 64 12.54 -12.38 1.19
C GLU A 64 11.08 -12.89 1.18
N PRO A 65 10.45 -13.12 2.35
CA PRO A 65 9.08 -13.63 2.39
C PRO A 65 8.24 -12.76 1.45
N SER A 66 7.42 -13.40 0.62
CA SER A 66 6.57 -12.68 -0.32
C SER A 66 5.83 -11.60 0.45
N ALA A 67 5.92 -10.37 -0.04
CA ALA A 67 5.40 -9.22 0.64
C ALA A 67 4.64 -8.37 -0.36
N THR A 68 3.54 -7.80 0.10
CA THR A 68 2.81 -6.76 -0.61
C THR A 68 3.20 -5.43 0.01
N GLU A 69 3.71 -4.52 -0.81
CA GLU A 69 4.15 -3.19 -0.40
C GLU A 69 3.24 -2.12 -0.99
N LEU A 70 2.76 -1.22 -0.13
CA LEU A 70 1.88 -0.12 -0.49
C LEU A 70 2.55 1.20 -0.10
N LEU A 71 2.58 2.15 -1.02
CA LEU A 71 2.92 3.53 -0.66
C LEU A 71 1.66 4.29 -0.29
N ILE A 72 1.52 4.60 1.00
CA ILE A 72 0.40 5.37 1.53
C ILE A 72 0.72 6.87 1.48
N VAL A 73 -0.19 7.62 0.89
CA VAL A 73 -0.11 9.07 0.67
C VAL A 73 -1.44 9.69 1.11
N GLY A 74 -1.46 10.97 1.50
CA GLY A 74 -2.69 11.69 1.79
C GLY A 74 -2.45 13.19 1.82
N ASP A 75 -3.54 13.97 1.78
CA ASP A 75 -3.51 15.41 2.04
C ASP A 75 -2.45 16.12 1.17
N THR A 76 -2.42 15.78 -0.11
CA THR A 76 -1.45 16.36 -1.05
C THR A 76 -1.82 17.82 -1.36
N HIS A 77 -3.12 18.11 -1.56
CA HIS A 77 -3.63 19.44 -1.91
C HIS A 77 -2.92 20.08 -3.11
N ILE A 78 -2.78 19.33 -4.21
CA ILE A 78 -2.33 19.93 -5.48
C ILE A 78 -3.22 21.13 -5.82
N GLY A 79 -2.62 22.25 -6.22
CA GLY A 79 -3.32 23.50 -6.46
C GLY A 79 -3.42 24.42 -5.24
N TYR A 80 -2.93 24.00 -4.05
CA TYR A 80 -2.90 24.83 -2.84
C TYR A 80 -2.33 26.24 -3.09
N ARG A 81 -1.34 26.37 -3.98
CA ARG A 81 -0.73 27.65 -4.41
C ARG A 81 -1.74 28.69 -4.91
N HIS A 82 -2.94 28.29 -5.36
CA HIS A 82 -3.98 29.17 -5.88
C HIS A 82 -4.85 29.84 -4.80
N ARG A 83 -4.93 29.30 -3.58
CA ARG A 83 -5.64 29.95 -2.46
C ARG A 83 -5.21 31.40 -2.21
N ASP A 84 -6.13 32.22 -1.70
CA ASP A 84 -5.87 33.61 -1.43
C ASP A 84 -4.68 33.82 -0.48
N ARG A 85 -3.89 34.88 -0.72
CA ARG A 85 -2.69 35.19 0.08
C ARG A 85 -2.99 35.51 1.54
N SER A 86 -4.22 35.88 1.88
CA SER A 86 -4.71 36.14 3.23
C SER A 86 -4.98 34.85 4.02
N GLU A 87 -5.24 33.75 3.34
CA GLU A 87 -5.42 32.42 3.93
C GLU A 87 -4.07 31.76 4.26
N LYS A 88 -3.00 32.27 3.65
CA LYS A 88 -1.63 31.73 3.72
C LYS A 88 -0.70 32.57 4.58
N ARG A 89 0.16 31.89 5.30
CA ARG A 89 1.36 32.50 5.89
C ARG A 89 2.35 32.88 4.78
N PRO A 90 3.25 33.87 5.00
CA PRO A 90 4.18 34.30 3.96
C PRO A 90 5.02 33.18 3.33
N TRP A 91 5.41 32.17 4.12
CA TRP A 91 6.19 31.02 3.65
C TRP A 91 5.35 29.97 2.91
N GLU A 92 4.04 29.88 3.15
CA GLU A 92 3.11 28.96 2.48
C GLU A 92 2.78 29.40 1.05
N ARG A 93 3.10 30.66 0.69
CA ARG A 93 2.74 31.27 -0.61
C ARG A 93 3.51 30.71 -1.79
N SER A 94 4.67 30.11 -1.55
CA SER A 94 5.52 29.51 -2.58
C SER A 94 5.47 27.99 -2.57
N VAL A 95 4.65 27.38 -1.71
CA VAL A 95 4.55 25.91 -1.63
C VAL A 95 3.87 25.41 -2.90
N ASP A 96 4.58 24.59 -3.65
CA ASP A 96 4.02 23.82 -4.75
C ASP A 96 3.80 22.37 -4.28
N ALA A 97 2.55 22.06 -3.95
CA ALA A 97 2.15 20.74 -3.47
C ALA A 97 2.42 19.62 -4.50
N ARG A 98 2.48 19.96 -5.79
CA ARG A 98 2.75 18.99 -6.86
C ARG A 98 4.18 18.43 -6.77
N GLU A 99 5.15 19.22 -6.31
CA GLU A 99 6.53 18.73 -6.14
C GLU A 99 6.62 17.65 -5.07
N GLY A 100 5.91 17.81 -3.94
CA GLY A 100 5.82 16.77 -2.91
C GLY A 100 5.14 15.50 -3.42
N PHE A 101 4.11 15.64 -4.26
CA PHE A 101 3.48 14.49 -4.92
C PHE A 101 4.43 13.77 -5.87
N LYS A 102 5.20 14.49 -6.68
CA LYS A 102 6.17 13.89 -7.59
C LYS A 102 7.28 13.15 -6.84
N GLN A 103 7.76 13.69 -5.71
CA GLN A 103 8.68 12.95 -4.85
C GLN A 103 8.05 11.65 -4.31
N ALA A 104 6.76 11.66 -3.95
CA ALA A 104 6.05 10.44 -3.56
C ALA A 104 6.01 9.40 -4.70
N LEU A 105 5.73 9.84 -5.94
CA LEU A 105 5.77 8.97 -7.12
C LEU A 105 7.18 8.39 -7.36
N GLU A 106 8.23 9.21 -7.21
CA GLU A 106 9.62 8.75 -7.30
C GLU A 106 9.94 7.69 -6.22
N VAL A 107 9.44 7.88 -4.99
CA VAL A 107 9.57 6.87 -3.92
C VAL A 107 8.87 5.57 -4.32
N ALA A 108 7.63 5.62 -4.81
CA ALA A 108 6.87 4.44 -5.24
C ALA A 108 7.64 3.64 -6.30
N ILE A 109 8.14 4.33 -7.32
CA ILE A 109 8.94 3.74 -8.41
C ILE A 109 10.25 3.16 -7.87
N SER A 110 10.97 3.91 -7.04
CA SER A 110 12.27 3.47 -6.51
C SER A 110 12.18 2.23 -5.62
N ARG A 111 11.05 2.10 -4.89
CA ARG A 111 10.77 0.96 -4.01
C ARG A 111 10.13 -0.21 -4.75
N GLY A 112 9.53 0.04 -5.92
CA GLY A 112 8.82 -0.99 -6.68
C GLY A 112 7.59 -1.51 -5.93
N VAL A 113 6.83 -0.60 -5.30
CA VAL A 113 5.62 -0.94 -4.54
C VAL A 113 4.53 -1.54 -5.44
N ASP A 114 3.66 -2.37 -4.88
CA ASP A 114 2.54 -2.98 -5.61
C ASP A 114 1.42 -1.99 -5.90
N ALA A 115 1.24 -0.96 -5.07
CA ALA A 115 0.27 0.11 -5.31
C ALA A 115 0.57 1.39 -4.52
N ILE A 116 0.00 2.49 -5.00
CA ILE A 116 -0.12 3.75 -4.25
C ILE A 116 -1.53 3.82 -3.69
N VAL A 117 -1.69 4.18 -2.41
CA VAL A 117 -2.99 4.39 -1.77
C VAL A 117 -3.08 5.82 -1.26
N HIS A 118 -3.99 6.62 -1.81
CA HIS A 118 -4.19 8.01 -1.45
C HIS A 118 -5.43 8.20 -0.57
N ALA A 119 -5.22 8.62 0.68
CA ALA A 119 -6.26 8.78 1.69
C ALA A 119 -7.08 10.09 1.54
N GLY A 120 -7.36 10.52 0.32
CA GLY A 120 -8.14 11.73 0.00
C GLY A 120 -7.36 13.05 0.04
N ASP A 121 -7.99 14.11 -0.46
CA ASP A 121 -7.41 15.43 -0.69
C ASP A 121 -6.18 15.37 -1.62
N VAL A 122 -6.36 14.70 -2.76
CA VAL A 122 -5.38 14.77 -3.86
C VAL A 122 -5.27 16.22 -4.32
N PHE A 123 -6.42 16.85 -4.54
CA PHE A 123 -6.53 18.23 -4.98
C PHE A 123 -7.00 19.16 -3.86
N ASP A 124 -6.57 20.40 -3.98
CA ASP A 124 -7.14 21.50 -3.22
C ASP A 124 -8.45 22.01 -3.83
N TYR A 125 -9.30 22.70 -3.05
CA TYR A 125 -10.52 23.30 -3.59
C TYR A 125 -10.26 24.41 -4.62
N GLU A 126 -9.06 25.00 -4.63
CA GLU A 126 -8.61 25.97 -5.65
C GLU A 126 -7.79 25.33 -6.78
N ALA A 127 -7.74 24.00 -6.88
CA ALA A 127 -7.04 23.33 -7.97
C ALA A 127 -7.63 23.75 -9.33
N THR A 128 -6.74 24.16 -10.24
CA THR A 128 -7.12 24.54 -11.60
C THR A 128 -7.23 23.32 -12.50
N LYS A 129 -7.84 23.50 -13.67
CA LYS A 129 -7.83 22.45 -14.71
C LYS A 129 -6.42 22.07 -15.16
N SER A 130 -5.50 23.05 -15.17
CA SER A 130 -4.10 22.78 -15.50
C SER A 130 -3.47 21.83 -14.49
N ASP A 131 -3.69 22.08 -13.20
CA ASP A 131 -3.18 21.21 -12.13
C ASP A 131 -3.70 19.77 -12.27
N CYS A 132 -4.98 19.60 -12.59
CA CYS A 132 -5.61 18.30 -12.78
C CYS A 132 -5.01 17.52 -13.98
N ILE A 133 -4.80 18.21 -15.10
CA ILE A 133 -4.18 17.63 -16.30
C ILE A 133 -2.72 17.25 -16.02
N GLU A 134 -2.01 18.13 -15.32
CA GLU A 134 -0.62 17.95 -14.94
C GLU A 134 -0.40 16.74 -14.02
N VAL A 135 -1.25 16.57 -13.01
CA VAL A 135 -1.25 15.39 -12.13
C VAL A 135 -1.56 14.11 -12.92
N THR A 136 -2.53 14.19 -13.83
CA THR A 136 -2.83 13.05 -14.71
C THR A 136 -1.60 12.69 -15.55
N ALA A 137 -0.91 13.67 -16.11
CA ALA A 137 0.31 13.45 -16.90
C ALA A 137 1.44 12.85 -16.06
N ASP A 138 1.64 13.32 -14.82
CA ASP A 138 2.62 12.74 -13.88
C ASP A 138 2.33 11.26 -13.57
N LEU A 139 1.06 10.86 -13.64
CA LEU A 139 0.61 9.48 -13.50
C LEU A 139 0.68 8.66 -14.80
N THR A 140 1.06 9.26 -15.96
CA THR A 140 0.96 8.62 -17.29
C THR A 140 2.31 8.42 -18.02
N ASP A 141 3.40 9.17 -17.78
CA ASP A 141 4.69 9.03 -18.52
C ASP A 141 5.89 9.70 -17.78
N PRO A 142 7.20 9.32 -17.90
CA PRO A 142 7.89 8.08 -18.25
C PRO A 142 8.86 7.61 -17.13
N LEU A 143 8.44 6.63 -16.32
CA LEU A 143 9.28 5.59 -15.68
C LEU A 143 8.34 4.43 -15.26
N GLY A 144 8.01 3.57 -16.23
CA GLY A 144 7.90 2.11 -16.08
C GLY A 144 7.09 1.44 -14.97
N ALA A 145 6.13 2.07 -14.30
CA ALA A 145 5.71 1.48 -13.03
C ALA A 145 4.63 0.38 -13.11
N ASP A 146 3.62 0.45 -14.00
CA ASP A 146 2.42 -0.41 -13.85
C ASP A 146 1.90 -0.44 -12.38
N ILE A 147 2.14 0.63 -11.61
CA ILE A 147 1.76 0.74 -10.19
C ILE A 147 0.38 1.39 -10.15
N PRO A 148 -0.69 0.66 -9.80
CA PRO A 148 -2.01 1.25 -9.68
C PRO A 148 -2.04 2.24 -8.50
N MET A 149 -2.82 3.30 -8.68
CA MET A 149 -3.19 4.24 -7.64
C MET A 149 -4.63 4.02 -7.23
N TYR A 150 -4.83 3.74 -5.94
CA TYR A 150 -6.13 3.65 -5.30
C TYR A 150 -6.38 4.89 -4.46
N TYR A 151 -7.57 5.46 -4.51
CA TYR A 151 -7.85 6.68 -3.76
C TYR A 151 -9.29 6.76 -3.25
N ILE A 152 -9.50 7.58 -2.24
CA ILE A 152 -10.83 8.04 -1.81
C ILE A 152 -10.94 9.54 -2.03
N ARG A 153 -12.15 10.10 -1.95
CA ARG A 153 -12.40 11.53 -2.01
C ARG A 153 -12.28 12.14 -0.61
N GLY A 154 -11.45 13.18 -0.47
CA GLY A 154 -11.40 14.00 0.73
C GLY A 154 -12.35 15.21 0.68
N ASN A 155 -12.27 16.09 1.67
CA ASN A 155 -13.18 17.23 1.78
C ASN A 155 -12.78 18.45 0.93
N HIS A 156 -11.56 18.49 0.38
CA HIS A 156 -11.09 19.53 -0.54
C HIS A 156 -11.24 19.14 -2.01
N ASP A 157 -11.35 17.85 -2.29
CA ASP A 157 -11.46 17.35 -3.66
C ASP A 157 -12.77 17.80 -4.34
N THR A 158 -12.61 18.56 -5.43
CA THR A 158 -13.72 18.98 -6.30
C THR A 158 -14.18 17.83 -7.20
N ASP A 159 -15.42 17.90 -7.68
CA ASP A 159 -15.95 16.89 -8.61
C ASP A 159 -15.07 16.79 -9.87
N TYR A 160 -14.66 17.93 -10.43
CA TYR A 160 -13.76 17.97 -11.58
C TYR A 160 -12.38 17.36 -11.27
N GLY A 161 -11.81 17.63 -10.09
CA GLY A 161 -10.54 17.05 -9.67
C GLY A 161 -10.60 15.53 -9.64
N ILE A 162 -11.60 14.96 -8.95
CA ILE A 162 -11.82 13.50 -8.89
C ILE A 162 -12.07 12.91 -10.27
N GLU A 163 -12.96 13.53 -11.05
CA GLU A 163 -13.26 13.09 -12.41
C GLU A 163 -12.02 13.09 -13.31
N SER A 164 -11.11 14.07 -13.15
CA SER A 164 -9.89 14.16 -13.95
C SER A 164 -8.96 12.96 -13.77
N LEU A 165 -8.93 12.36 -12.57
CA LEU A 165 -8.17 11.14 -12.29
C LEU A 165 -8.68 9.95 -13.13
N GLN A 166 -9.91 10.00 -13.66
CA GLN A 166 -10.48 8.95 -14.50
C GLN A 166 -10.56 9.36 -15.99
N GLN A 167 -10.78 10.63 -16.29
CA GLN A 167 -11.14 11.10 -17.65
C GLN A 167 -9.98 11.16 -18.65
N PHE A 168 -8.74 11.31 -18.19
CA PHE A 168 -7.62 11.71 -19.05
C PHE A 168 -6.55 10.62 -19.31
N ALA A 169 -6.81 9.32 -19.09
CA ALA A 169 -5.81 8.28 -19.34
C ALA A 169 -6.20 7.15 -20.30
N ASP A 170 -5.22 6.82 -21.14
CA ASP A 170 -4.90 5.44 -21.50
C ASP A 170 -4.36 4.75 -20.22
N GLY A 171 -5.19 3.98 -19.52
CA GLY A 171 -4.82 3.37 -18.22
C GLY A 171 -5.70 3.78 -17.03
N ALA A 172 -6.91 4.28 -17.26
CA ALA A 172 -7.87 4.59 -16.19
C ALA A 172 -8.14 3.41 -15.23
N GLU A 173 -7.99 2.17 -15.69
CA GLU A 173 -8.07 0.95 -14.85
C GLU A 173 -7.00 0.88 -13.76
N MET A 174 -5.90 1.63 -13.91
CA MET A 174 -4.84 1.76 -12.92
C MET A 174 -5.10 2.86 -11.89
N ARG A 175 -6.23 3.58 -11.99
CA ARG A 175 -6.57 4.70 -11.10
C ARG A 175 -8.00 4.57 -10.60
N LEU A 176 -8.16 3.75 -9.57
CA LEU A 176 -9.47 3.33 -9.10
C LEU A 176 -9.83 4.00 -7.77
N ARG A 177 -11.05 4.53 -7.71
CA ARG A 177 -11.61 5.02 -6.46
C ARG A 177 -12.04 3.84 -5.60
N LEU A 178 -11.55 3.77 -4.37
CA LEU A 178 -11.96 2.77 -3.39
C LEU A 178 -13.37 3.05 -2.90
N GLY A 179 -14.07 1.97 -2.55
CA GLY A 179 -15.38 2.01 -1.93
C GLY A 179 -15.52 0.90 -0.89
N THR A 180 -16.76 0.59 -0.54
CA THR A 180 -17.09 -0.46 0.43
C THR A 180 -16.84 -1.87 -0.09
N GLU A 181 -16.78 -2.03 -1.41
CA GLU A 181 -16.32 -3.27 -2.06
C GLU A 181 -14.80 -3.27 -2.12
N PRO A 182 -14.13 -4.37 -1.73
CA PRO A 182 -12.68 -4.41 -1.69
C PRO A 182 -12.06 -4.47 -3.07
N ILE A 183 -10.91 -3.81 -3.21
CA ILE A 183 -9.92 -4.16 -4.23
C ILE A 183 -8.86 -5.05 -3.57
N THR A 184 -8.69 -6.27 -4.09
CA THR A 184 -7.67 -7.22 -3.62
C THR A 184 -6.45 -7.20 -4.53
N LEU A 185 -5.25 -7.08 -3.96
CA LEU A 185 -3.99 -7.12 -4.70
C LEU A 185 -2.85 -7.79 -3.93
N GLY A 186 -1.74 -8.04 -4.63
CA GLY A 186 -0.49 -8.51 -4.04
C GLY A 186 -0.47 -9.99 -3.67
N ASN A 187 0.67 -10.45 -3.15
CA ASN A 187 0.87 -11.79 -2.60
C ASN A 187 1.88 -11.72 -1.44
N PRO A 188 1.45 -11.86 -0.17
CA PRO A 188 0.10 -12.23 0.28
C PRO A 188 -0.94 -11.15 0.00
N SER A 189 -2.19 -11.57 -0.18
CA SER A 189 -3.26 -10.69 -0.61
C SER A 189 -3.66 -9.64 0.44
N VAL A 190 -3.80 -8.40 -0.02
CA VAL A 190 -4.31 -7.27 0.76
C VAL A 190 -5.64 -6.80 0.15
N ASN A 191 -6.67 -6.66 1.00
CA ASN A 191 -7.95 -6.06 0.63
C ASN A 191 -7.95 -4.59 1.02
N LEU A 192 -8.18 -3.71 0.05
CA LEU A 192 -8.33 -2.26 0.27
C LEU A 192 -9.80 -1.87 0.22
N PHE A 193 -10.26 -1.23 1.29
CA PHE A 193 -11.60 -0.63 1.40
C PHE A 193 -11.47 0.89 1.47
N GLY A 194 -12.50 1.60 1.01
CA GLY A 194 -12.53 3.07 0.97
C GLY A 194 -13.84 3.65 1.47
N ILE A 195 -13.74 4.69 2.30
CA ILE A 195 -14.85 5.55 2.68
C ILE A 195 -14.42 6.99 2.42
N ASP A 196 -15.13 7.66 1.50
CA ASP A 196 -14.92 9.09 1.24
C ASP A 196 -15.21 9.94 2.49
N TYR A 197 -14.78 11.20 2.50
CA TYR A 197 -15.13 12.11 3.59
C TYR A 197 -16.65 12.19 3.82
N THR A 198 -17.07 11.97 5.07
CA THR A 198 -18.47 11.93 5.52
C THR A 198 -18.82 13.02 6.54
N ALA A 199 -17.86 13.86 6.92
CA ALA A 199 -17.99 14.81 8.03
C ALA A 199 -18.29 14.12 9.38
N GLY A 200 -17.75 12.93 9.59
CA GLY A 200 -17.86 12.14 10.81
C GLY A 200 -19.03 11.16 10.87
N ASP A 201 -19.86 11.11 9.83
CA ASP A 201 -21.01 10.20 9.72
C ASP A 201 -20.61 8.91 8.99
N LEU A 202 -19.76 8.10 9.65
CA LEU A 202 -19.31 6.83 9.07
C LEU A 202 -20.49 5.87 8.86
N PRO A 203 -20.55 5.15 7.73
CA PRO A 203 -21.66 4.25 7.43
C PRO A 203 -21.69 3.06 8.40
N GLU A 204 -22.87 2.79 8.98
CA GLU A 204 -23.12 1.57 9.76
C GLU A 204 -23.20 0.34 8.84
N GLY A 205 -22.52 -0.76 9.22
CA GLY A 205 -22.55 -2.03 8.47
C GLY A 205 -21.87 -1.95 7.09
N GLY A 206 -21.04 -0.94 6.87
CA GLY A 206 -20.63 -0.50 5.53
C GLY A 206 -19.62 -1.37 4.80
N ILE A 207 -19.16 -2.49 5.34
CA ILE A 207 -18.22 -3.38 4.63
C ILE A 207 -18.65 -4.82 4.81
N GLU A 208 -19.17 -5.40 3.74
CA GLU A 208 -19.49 -6.82 3.62
C GLU A 208 -18.50 -7.47 2.64
N SER A 209 -17.95 -8.64 2.99
CA SER A 209 -17.13 -9.43 2.06
C SER A 209 -17.88 -10.69 1.65
N THR A 210 -17.90 -10.97 0.35
CA THR A 210 -18.45 -12.21 -0.23
C THR A 210 -17.38 -13.30 -0.42
N ALA A 211 -16.09 -13.00 -0.18
CA ALA A 211 -14.97 -13.88 -0.44
C ALA A 211 -14.39 -14.50 0.83
N SER A 212 -13.80 -15.70 0.72
CA SER A 212 -13.08 -16.35 1.81
C SER A 212 -11.87 -15.50 2.22
N THR A 213 -11.99 -14.80 3.35
CA THR A 213 -10.98 -13.88 3.92
C THR A 213 -9.85 -14.60 4.65
N PHE A 214 -9.78 -15.92 4.59
CA PHE A 214 -8.68 -16.67 5.20
C PHE A 214 -7.38 -16.22 4.52
N PHE A 215 -6.50 -15.56 5.29
CA PHE A 215 -5.16 -15.05 4.94
C PHE A 215 -5.06 -13.64 4.34
N ASN A 216 -6.14 -12.88 4.14
CA ASN A 216 -6.04 -11.51 3.63
C ASN A 216 -5.89 -10.50 4.77
N ARG A 217 -5.04 -9.48 4.61
CA ARG A 217 -5.07 -8.28 5.45
C ARG A 217 -6.09 -7.29 4.92
N ASN A 218 -6.96 -6.78 5.78
CA ASN A 218 -7.99 -5.82 5.43
C ASN A 218 -7.57 -4.42 5.88
N ILE A 219 -7.35 -3.51 4.92
CA ILE A 219 -6.98 -2.12 5.17
C ILE A 219 -8.16 -1.23 4.82
N LEU A 220 -8.62 -0.45 5.79
CA LEU A 220 -9.64 0.57 5.61
C LEU A 220 -8.98 1.92 5.38
N VAL A 221 -9.30 2.57 4.26
CA VAL A 221 -8.90 3.93 3.94
C VAL A 221 -10.08 4.86 4.14
N LEU A 222 -9.93 5.88 4.98
CA LEU A 222 -10.96 6.89 5.24
C LEU A 222 -10.36 8.30 5.22
N HIS A 223 -11.20 9.32 5.16
CA HIS A 223 -10.75 10.70 5.25
C HIS A 223 -11.51 11.39 6.36
N GLU A 224 -11.08 11.22 7.61
CA GLU A 224 -11.72 11.80 8.79
C GLU A 224 -10.71 12.11 9.88
N LYS A 225 -11.14 12.86 10.90
CA LYS A 225 -10.44 12.87 12.18
C LYS A 225 -10.86 11.63 12.98
N PRO A 226 -9.99 10.63 13.20
CA PRO A 226 -10.41 9.37 13.82
C PRO A 226 -10.58 9.51 15.33
N TYR A 227 -11.59 8.86 15.89
CA TYR A 227 -11.88 8.84 17.32
C TYR A 227 -12.62 7.55 17.71
N PRO A 228 -12.42 6.99 18.91
CA PRO A 228 -11.33 7.23 19.84
C PRO A 228 -10.05 6.50 19.42
N VAL A 229 -8.92 7.21 19.36
CA VAL A 229 -7.61 6.66 19.05
C VAL A 229 -6.59 7.11 20.08
N THR A 230 -5.77 6.18 20.58
CA THR A 230 -4.71 6.45 21.57
C THR A 230 -3.32 6.26 20.98
N ASN A 231 -2.35 7.01 21.48
CA ASN A 231 -0.93 6.75 21.21
C ASN A 231 -0.39 5.63 22.11
N ASP A 232 0.90 5.29 21.96
CA ASP A 232 1.57 4.25 22.75
C ASP A 232 1.62 4.51 24.26
N GLN A 233 1.33 5.74 24.70
CA GLN A 233 1.21 6.12 26.11
C GLN A 233 -0.23 6.00 26.64
N GLY A 234 -1.17 5.47 25.83
CA GLY A 234 -2.59 5.36 26.16
C GLY A 234 -3.34 6.69 26.17
N SER A 235 -2.75 7.77 25.66
CA SER A 235 -3.38 9.09 25.59
C SER A 235 -4.10 9.29 24.27
N LEU A 236 -5.33 9.83 24.32
CA LEU A 236 -6.10 10.13 23.13
C LEU A 236 -5.36 11.12 22.20
N ILE A 237 -5.20 10.77 20.92
CA ILE A 237 -4.56 11.64 19.93
C ILE A 237 -5.50 12.77 19.46
N TYR A 238 -6.81 12.58 19.61
CA TYR A 238 -7.88 13.55 19.38
C TYR A 238 -8.98 13.40 20.44
N LYS A 239 -9.63 14.51 20.81
CA LYS A 239 -10.71 14.52 21.83
C LYS A 239 -12.11 14.20 21.28
N THR A 240 -12.29 14.33 19.97
CA THR A 240 -13.53 14.10 19.23
C THR A 240 -13.18 13.77 17.79
N GLY A 241 -14.09 13.15 17.05
CA GLY A 241 -13.90 12.78 15.65
C GLY A 241 -14.97 11.79 15.19
N ALA A 242 -14.75 11.23 14.00
CA ALA A 242 -15.53 10.12 13.47
C ALA A 242 -15.34 8.89 14.35
N ASP A 243 -16.43 8.22 14.74
CA ASP A 243 -16.39 7.07 15.65
C ASP A 243 -15.95 5.79 14.94
N VAL A 244 -14.64 5.59 14.85
CA VAL A 244 -14.04 4.41 14.22
C VAL A 244 -14.22 3.15 15.07
N SER A 245 -14.46 3.27 16.38
CA SER A 245 -14.74 2.12 17.24
C SER A 245 -16.12 1.56 16.95
N ALA A 246 -17.14 2.43 16.89
CA ALA A 246 -18.50 2.03 16.50
C ALA A 246 -18.54 1.45 15.09
N PHE A 247 -17.77 2.03 14.15
CA PHE A 247 -17.63 1.47 12.81
C PHE A 247 -17.09 0.03 12.85
N LEU A 248 -15.99 -0.22 13.55
CA LEU A 248 -15.39 -1.56 13.69
C LEU A 248 -16.35 -2.57 14.34
N GLU A 249 -17.13 -2.15 15.33
CA GLU A 249 -18.15 -3.00 15.96
C GLU A 249 -19.28 -3.39 14.99
N SER A 250 -19.55 -2.55 13.98
CA SER A 250 -20.58 -2.80 12.97
C SER A 250 -20.09 -3.56 11.73
N ALA A 251 -18.78 -3.61 11.50
CA ALA A 251 -18.19 -4.23 10.31
C ALA A 251 -18.32 -5.76 10.36
N SER A 252 -18.61 -6.39 9.21
CA SER A 252 -18.72 -7.86 9.15
C SER A 252 -17.38 -8.57 8.92
N ILE A 253 -16.29 -7.82 8.85
CA ILE A 253 -14.92 -8.31 8.64
C ILE A 253 -13.98 -7.67 9.66
N ASP A 254 -12.90 -8.36 10.01
CA ASP A 254 -11.83 -7.81 10.82
C ASP A 254 -11.01 -6.81 9.99
N ILE A 255 -10.77 -5.61 10.52
CA ILE A 255 -9.90 -4.61 9.89
C ILE A 255 -8.52 -4.66 10.57
N ASP A 256 -7.46 -4.87 9.80
CA ASP A 256 -6.08 -4.97 10.30
C ASP A 256 -5.38 -3.61 10.38
N LEU A 257 -5.81 -2.62 9.60
CA LEU A 257 -5.25 -1.27 9.60
C LEU A 257 -6.30 -0.26 9.16
N ILE A 258 -6.36 0.87 9.86
CA ILE A 258 -7.05 2.08 9.40
C ILE A 258 -6.02 3.10 8.92
N VAL A 259 -6.16 3.56 7.69
CA VAL A 259 -5.42 4.70 7.12
C VAL A 259 -6.38 5.87 7.00
N THR A 260 -5.97 7.05 7.48
CA THR A 260 -6.79 8.25 7.36
C THR A 260 -6.03 9.52 6.99
N GLY A 261 -6.63 10.30 6.09
CA GLY A 261 -6.24 11.69 5.79
C GLY A 261 -6.94 12.70 6.71
N HIS A 262 -7.21 13.90 6.19
CA HIS A 262 -7.90 15.06 6.79
C HIS A 262 -7.07 15.84 7.81
N MET A 263 -6.27 15.13 8.61
CA MET A 263 -5.44 15.74 9.63
C MET A 263 -4.04 15.99 9.08
N HIS A 264 -3.71 17.26 8.81
CA HIS A 264 -2.43 17.66 8.22
C HIS A 264 -1.26 17.62 9.23
N VAL A 265 -1.23 16.63 10.12
CA VAL A 265 -0.12 16.28 11.02
C VAL A 265 -0.15 14.77 11.16
N SER A 266 0.90 14.11 10.65
CA SER A 266 0.96 12.66 10.69
C SER A 266 1.05 12.13 12.12
N LYS A 267 0.32 11.05 12.41
CA LYS A 267 0.28 10.39 13.72
C LYS A 267 0.05 8.89 13.53
N GLN A 268 0.48 8.12 14.52
CA GLN A 268 0.08 6.73 14.66
C GLN A 268 -0.62 6.54 16.00
N GLY A 269 -1.47 5.52 16.07
CA GLY A 269 -2.14 5.13 17.30
C GLY A 269 -2.90 3.82 17.13
N ARG A 270 -3.74 3.51 18.12
CA ARG A 270 -4.62 2.34 18.12
C ARG A 270 -6.02 2.74 18.54
N VAL A 271 -7.03 2.14 17.92
CA VAL A 271 -8.42 2.38 18.29
C VAL A 271 -8.65 1.90 19.73
N VAL A 272 -9.34 2.68 20.55
CA VAL A 272 -9.61 2.29 21.94
C VAL A 272 -10.53 1.08 21.95
N GLY A 273 -10.15 0.02 22.67
CA GLY A 273 -10.97 -1.20 22.78
C GLY A 273 -10.76 -2.20 21.64
N HIS A 274 -9.98 -1.86 20.62
CA HIS A 274 -9.69 -2.74 19.49
C HIS A 274 -8.18 -2.83 19.25
N ASP A 275 -7.70 -4.01 18.82
CA ASP A 275 -6.29 -4.21 18.49
C ASP A 275 -5.97 -3.74 17.05
N VAL A 276 -6.51 -2.58 16.66
CA VAL A 276 -6.43 -2.06 15.29
C VAL A 276 -5.55 -0.81 15.25
N PRO A 277 -4.39 -0.85 14.56
CA PRO A 277 -3.56 0.32 14.34
C PRO A 277 -4.27 1.35 13.44
N VAL A 278 -3.96 2.62 13.69
CA VAL A 278 -4.43 3.78 12.91
C VAL A 278 -3.23 4.59 12.45
N LEU A 279 -3.14 4.79 11.14
CA LEU A 279 -2.20 5.69 10.49
C LEU A 279 -2.91 6.96 10.05
N VAL A 280 -2.53 8.10 10.61
CA VAL A 280 -2.87 9.43 10.09
C VAL A 280 -1.73 9.86 9.17
N THR A 281 -2.01 10.00 7.87
CA THR A 281 -1.01 10.21 6.81
C THR A 281 -0.21 11.50 7.02
N GLY A 282 -0.91 12.60 7.25
CA GLY A 282 -0.37 13.94 7.05
C GLY A 282 -0.03 14.22 5.57
N PRO A 283 0.41 15.45 5.26
CA PRO A 283 0.56 15.92 3.89
C PRO A 283 1.94 15.61 3.30
N THR A 284 1.99 15.55 1.98
CA THR A 284 3.25 15.48 1.18
C THR A 284 3.92 16.83 1.03
N SER A 285 3.38 17.90 1.62
CA SER A 285 3.91 19.26 1.53
C SER A 285 3.63 20.04 2.80
N THR A 286 4.45 21.06 3.09
CA THR A 286 4.25 21.91 4.27
C THR A 286 3.09 22.89 4.06
N ILE A 287 1.86 22.41 4.23
CA ILE A 287 0.63 23.18 4.06
C ILE A 287 -0.11 23.45 5.38
N SER A 288 0.45 23.00 6.51
CA SER A 288 -0.14 23.13 7.85
C SER A 288 0.43 24.32 8.63
N LYS A 289 -0.44 24.96 9.41
CA LYS A 289 -0.08 26.03 10.36
C LYS A 289 0.89 25.56 11.46
N TYR A 290 1.04 24.26 11.67
CA TYR A 290 1.89 23.66 12.70
C TYR A 290 3.23 23.17 12.12
N LYS A 291 4.19 24.09 11.98
CA LYS A 291 5.49 23.86 11.34
C LYS A 291 6.40 22.85 12.07
N LYS A 292 6.23 22.65 13.38
CA LYS A 292 7.26 21.99 14.20
C LYS A 292 7.24 20.46 14.15
N ASP A 293 6.08 19.86 13.84
CA ASP A 293 5.87 18.41 13.88
C ASP A 293 5.35 17.84 12.54
N ASN A 294 5.30 18.66 11.49
CA ASN A 294 4.73 18.29 10.20
C ASN A 294 5.75 18.37 9.06
N LYS A 295 6.69 17.42 9.07
CA LYS A 295 7.57 17.21 7.92
C LYS A 295 6.80 16.47 6.83
N PRO A 296 6.86 16.93 5.57
CA PRO A 296 6.35 16.19 4.41
C PRO A 296 6.78 14.73 4.47
N SER A 297 5.85 13.81 4.28
CA SER A 297 6.15 12.38 4.38
C SER A 297 5.19 11.52 3.57
N VAL A 298 5.64 10.32 3.25
CA VAL A 298 4.82 9.19 2.80
C VAL A 298 5.06 8.01 3.73
N TRP A 299 4.26 6.96 3.59
CA TRP A 299 4.37 5.78 4.45
C TRP A 299 4.47 4.52 3.61
N LEU A 300 5.46 3.69 3.89
CA LEU A 300 5.58 2.37 3.29
C LEU A 300 4.91 1.36 4.21
N THR A 301 3.81 0.77 3.74
CA THR A 301 3.15 -0.34 4.43
C THR A 301 3.59 -1.64 3.78
N ARG A 302 4.23 -2.52 4.54
CA ARG A 302 4.68 -3.83 4.07
C ARG A 302 3.89 -4.92 4.78
N VAL A 303 3.21 -5.76 4.00
CA VAL A 303 2.41 -6.89 4.46
C VAL A 303 3.07 -8.19 4.06
N THR A 304 3.29 -9.07 5.03
CA THR A 304 3.74 -10.45 4.85
C THR A 304 2.67 -11.40 5.40
N GLU A 305 2.86 -12.71 5.27
CA GLU A 305 1.89 -13.69 5.81
C GLU A 305 1.69 -13.50 7.32
N ASP A 306 2.77 -13.17 8.04
CA ASP A 306 2.78 -13.10 9.49
C ASP A 306 2.64 -11.67 10.05
N ASP A 307 3.03 -10.65 9.30
CA ASP A 307 3.22 -9.29 9.83
C ASP A 307 2.73 -8.16 8.91
N LEU A 308 2.38 -7.03 9.52
CA LEU A 308 2.06 -5.76 8.87
C LEU A 308 2.87 -4.65 9.53
N THR A 309 3.76 -4.04 8.76
CA THR A 309 4.64 -2.96 9.24
C THR A 309 4.39 -1.66 8.50
N ILE A 310 4.64 -0.53 9.17
CA ILE A 310 4.43 0.82 8.63
C ILE A 310 5.67 1.66 8.91
N GLU A 311 6.38 2.07 7.85
CA GLU A 311 7.57 2.91 7.91
C GLU A 311 7.25 4.32 7.41
N ARG A 312 7.69 5.36 8.14
CA ARG A 312 7.62 6.75 7.68
C ARG A 312 8.81 7.08 6.80
N LEU A 313 8.58 7.61 5.61
CA LEU A 313 9.61 8.16 4.75
C LEU A 313 9.43 9.68 4.65
N GLU A 314 10.39 10.45 5.16
CA GLU A 314 10.37 11.92 5.03
C GLU A 314 10.70 12.32 3.59
N LEU A 315 9.97 13.30 3.05
CA LEU A 315 10.23 13.91 1.75
C LEU A 315 11.11 15.17 1.91
N GLU A 316 11.82 15.54 0.86
CA GLU A 316 12.64 16.75 0.83
C GLU A 316 11.74 18.01 0.76
N SER A 317 12.06 19.01 1.58
CA SER A 317 11.30 20.26 1.72
C SER A 317 11.92 21.44 1.00
#